data_AF-A0A6M0C252-F1
#
_entry.id   AF-A0A6M0C252-F1
#
_cell.length_a   1.000
_cell.length_b   1.000
_cell.length_c   1.000
_cell.angle_alpha   90.00
_cell.angle_beta   90.00
_cell.angle_gamma   90.00
#
_symmetry.space_group_name_H-M   'P 1'
#
loop_
_entity.id
_entity.type
_entity.pdbx_description
1 polymer ?
#
loop_
_entity_poly.entity_id
_entity_poly.type
_entity_poly.pdbx_seq_one_letter_code
_entity_poly.pdbx_strand_id
1 'polypeptide(L)'
;DKDDFVVYDFQYKDPSHIFNLESPKLLEVFPESRIKSEIFCAGFYAGKRGLFYKSQRDYLVEKLNSGEGEILYTSAPNQSLLNYMKMRLDIPVYNFGLDLPPEKRTGCSVTSPHFEEKDHVLYDKGERLTYLHYIGVSSKAFAKICAGENIDIPYRDIFLHYRYLHEAEKKPKFIEKPKPYNPPPSLINKIFKKIGLSK
;
A
#
# COMPACT_ATOMS: atom_id res chain seq x y z
N ASP A 1 -4.71 8.44 22.03
CA ASP A 1 -5.96 7.95 22.64
C ASP A 1 -7.27 8.58 22.19
N LYS A 2 -7.26 9.72 21.47
CA LYS A 2 -8.51 10.35 21.00
C LYS A 2 -9.15 9.60 19.83
N ASP A 3 -8.34 8.98 18.96
CA ASP A 3 -8.79 8.30 17.76
C ASP A 3 -8.85 6.78 17.95
N ASP A 4 -9.92 6.17 17.46
CA ASP A 4 -10.15 4.72 17.58
C ASP A 4 -9.52 3.91 16.45
N PHE A 5 -9.20 4.59 15.33
CA PHE A 5 -8.60 4.01 14.15
C PHE A 5 -7.75 5.03 13.42
N VAL A 6 -6.53 4.63 13.08
CA VAL A 6 -5.55 5.50 12.44
C VAL A 6 -4.98 4.81 11.21
N VAL A 7 -4.57 5.60 10.22
CA VAL A 7 -3.87 5.15 9.01
C VAL A 7 -2.75 6.12 8.67
N TYR A 8 -1.82 5.70 7.80
CA TYR A 8 -0.85 6.61 7.21
C TYR A 8 -0.80 6.35 5.70
N ASP A 9 -1.49 7.18 4.92
CA ASP A 9 -1.65 6.93 3.49
C ASP A 9 -2.07 8.16 2.65
N PHE A 10 -1.88 8.06 1.32
CA PHE A 10 -2.27 9.04 0.30
C PHE A 10 -3.10 8.45 -0.88
N GLN A 11 -3.65 7.23 -0.76
CA GLN A 11 -4.39 6.47 -1.79
C GLN A 11 -5.74 7.10 -2.19
N TYR A 12 -6.25 8.08 -1.45
CA TYR A 12 -7.52 8.79 -1.73
C TYR A 12 -7.66 9.35 -3.16
N LYS A 13 -6.56 9.44 -3.90
CA LYS A 13 -6.53 9.90 -5.30
C LYS A 13 -7.05 8.87 -6.30
N ASP A 14 -7.07 7.59 -5.95
CA ASP A 14 -7.47 6.51 -6.87
C ASP A 14 -8.27 5.40 -6.16
N PRO A 15 -9.60 5.37 -6.33
CA PRO A 15 -10.48 4.37 -5.74
C PRO A 15 -10.48 3.03 -6.47
N SER A 16 -9.84 2.89 -7.64
CA SER A 16 -9.91 1.67 -8.47
C SER A 16 -9.26 0.44 -7.82
N HIS A 17 -8.41 0.65 -6.82
CA HIS A 17 -7.80 -0.39 -6.00
C HIS A 17 -8.49 -0.59 -4.63
N ILE A 18 -9.65 0.05 -4.44
CA ILE A 18 -10.47 -0.06 -3.22
C ILE A 18 -11.85 -0.59 -3.55
N PHE A 19 -12.49 -0.05 -4.59
CA PHE A 19 -13.85 -0.39 -4.97
C PHE A 19 -13.93 -0.78 -6.44
N ASN A 20 -14.95 -1.58 -6.75
CA ASN A 20 -15.37 -1.86 -8.10
C ASN A 20 -16.13 -0.64 -8.66
N LEU A 21 -15.44 0.21 -9.42
CA LEU A 21 -16.02 1.43 -9.99
C LEU A 21 -17.06 1.16 -11.08
N GLU A 22 -17.11 -0.06 -11.60
CA GLU A 22 -18.10 -0.48 -12.61
C GLU A 22 -19.44 -0.87 -11.96
N SER A 23 -19.47 -1.08 -10.63
CA SER A 23 -20.70 -1.42 -9.92
C SER A 23 -21.58 -0.17 -9.74
N PRO A 24 -22.80 -0.11 -10.31
CA PRO A 24 -23.69 1.02 -10.09
C PRO A 24 -24.11 1.17 -8.63
N LYS A 25 -24.09 0.06 -7.86
CA LYS A 25 -24.40 0.05 -6.42
C LYS A 25 -23.41 0.84 -5.58
N LEU A 26 -22.18 1.08 -6.08
CA LEU A 26 -21.16 1.80 -5.31
C LEU A 26 -21.68 3.17 -4.86
N LEU A 27 -22.32 3.92 -5.77
CA LEU A 27 -22.85 5.25 -5.47
C LEU A 27 -24.20 5.22 -4.73
N GLU A 28 -24.89 4.07 -4.73
CA GLU A 28 -26.06 3.84 -3.89
C GLU A 28 -25.67 3.60 -2.42
N VAL A 29 -24.53 2.94 -2.20
CA VAL A 29 -24.02 2.59 -0.87
C VAL A 29 -23.19 3.73 -0.26
N PHE A 30 -22.31 4.34 -1.05
CA PHE A 30 -21.43 5.41 -0.61
C PHE A 30 -21.52 6.64 -1.52
N PRO A 31 -21.73 7.84 -0.96
CA PRO A 31 -21.68 9.06 -1.75
C PRO A 31 -20.27 9.27 -2.31
N GLU A 32 -20.20 9.79 -3.53
CA GLU A 32 -18.94 10.02 -4.26
C GLU A 32 -17.95 10.89 -3.47
N SER A 33 -18.46 11.87 -2.70
CA SER A 33 -17.64 12.74 -1.86
C SER A 33 -16.80 11.93 -0.86
N ARG A 34 -17.39 10.92 -0.21
CA ARG A 34 -16.69 10.08 0.76
C ARG A 34 -15.67 9.16 0.09
N ILE A 35 -15.98 8.64 -1.09
CA ILE A 35 -15.03 7.83 -1.88
C ILE A 35 -13.77 8.65 -2.22
N LYS A 36 -13.92 9.95 -2.51
CA LYS A 36 -12.81 10.84 -2.89
C LYS A 36 -11.99 11.37 -1.69
N SER A 37 -12.49 11.24 -0.46
CA SER A 37 -11.85 11.85 0.72
C SER A 37 -11.47 10.87 1.81
N GLU A 38 -12.18 9.76 1.98
CA GLU A 38 -12.03 8.89 3.15
C GLU A 38 -11.22 7.62 2.88
N ILE A 39 -11.07 7.21 1.62
CA ILE A 39 -10.42 5.93 1.32
C ILE A 39 -8.92 5.97 1.60
N PHE A 40 -8.38 4.80 1.96
CA PHE A 40 -6.98 4.65 2.33
C PHE A 40 -6.38 3.30 1.93
N CYS A 41 -5.06 3.25 1.84
CA CYS A 41 -4.28 2.04 1.74
C CYS A 41 -4.20 1.32 3.09
N ALA A 42 -4.38 0.00 3.09
CA ALA A 42 -4.26 -0.82 4.30
C ALA A 42 -2.82 -1.23 4.63
N GLY A 43 -1.81 -0.56 4.06
CA GLY A 43 -0.39 -0.84 4.31
C GLY A 43 0.09 -0.42 5.71
N PHE A 44 -0.51 0.63 6.27
CA PHE A 44 -0.29 1.06 7.65
C PHE A 44 -1.62 1.47 8.26
N TYR A 45 -2.08 0.70 9.24
CA TYR A 45 -3.26 1.04 10.02
C TYR A 45 -3.13 0.48 11.43
N ALA A 46 -3.85 1.11 12.37
CA ALA A 46 -4.04 0.58 13.70
C ALA A 46 -5.46 0.93 14.18
N GLY A 47 -5.98 0.13 15.11
CA GLY A 47 -7.26 0.40 15.74
C GLY A 47 -7.33 -0.18 17.13
N LYS A 48 -8.26 0.34 17.95
CA LYS A 48 -8.49 -0.21 19.29
C LYS A 48 -8.94 -1.67 19.20
N ARG A 49 -8.47 -2.48 20.14
CA ARG A 49 -8.87 -3.89 20.20
C ARG A 49 -10.38 -3.97 20.40
N GLY A 50 -11.05 -4.77 19.57
CA GLY A 50 -12.50 -4.92 19.64
C GLY A 50 -13.29 -3.79 18.97
N LEU A 51 -12.65 -2.96 18.13
CA LEU A 51 -13.28 -1.85 17.40
C LEU A 51 -14.57 -2.26 16.67
N PHE A 52 -14.59 -3.45 16.06
CA PHE A 52 -15.77 -4.02 15.43
C PHE A 52 -16.41 -5.06 16.35
N TYR A 53 -17.46 -4.70 17.10
CA TYR A 53 -18.13 -5.64 17.99
C TYR A 53 -19.01 -6.64 17.21
N LYS A 54 -19.47 -7.71 17.87
CA LYS A 54 -20.11 -8.85 17.19
C LYS A 54 -21.27 -8.44 16.29
N SER A 55 -22.22 -7.65 16.79
CA SER A 55 -23.39 -7.25 16.00
C SER A 55 -23.05 -6.31 14.84
N GLN A 56 -21.99 -5.50 14.92
CA GLN A 56 -21.48 -4.77 13.75
C GLN A 56 -20.93 -5.70 12.68
N ARG A 57 -20.19 -6.74 13.07
CA ARG A 57 -19.68 -7.73 12.11
C ARG A 57 -20.81 -8.51 11.47
N ASP A 58 -21.80 -8.92 12.25
CA ASP A 58 -22.99 -9.62 11.74
C ASP A 58 -23.75 -8.73 10.74
N TYR A 59 -23.95 -7.45 11.07
CA TYR A 59 -24.56 -6.45 10.18
C TYR A 59 -23.76 -6.26 8.88
N LEU A 60 -22.44 -6.14 8.96
CA LEU A 60 -21.58 -6.00 7.78
C LEU A 60 -21.68 -7.22 6.86
N VAL A 61 -21.69 -8.43 7.43
CA VAL A 61 -21.85 -9.68 6.68
C VAL A 61 -23.23 -9.74 6.01
N GLU A 62 -24.30 -9.34 6.70
CA GLU A 62 -25.63 -9.24 6.13
C GLU A 62 -25.65 -8.32 4.90
N LYS A 63 -25.07 -7.11 5.02
CA LYS A 63 -25.01 -6.15 3.91
C LYS A 63 -24.19 -6.63 2.72
N LEU A 64 -23.05 -7.27 2.98
CA LEU A 64 -22.24 -7.86 1.93
C LEU A 64 -23.01 -8.96 1.18
N ASN A 65 -23.74 -9.82 1.92
CA ASN A 65 -24.57 -10.87 1.35
C ASN A 65 -25.81 -10.34 0.61
N SER A 66 -26.32 -9.16 0.96
CA SER A 66 -27.42 -8.50 0.25
C SER A 66 -26.98 -7.80 -1.06
N GLY A 67 -25.75 -8.04 -1.50
CA GLY A 67 -25.23 -7.55 -2.78
C GLY A 67 -24.29 -6.35 -2.68
N GLU A 68 -24.00 -5.83 -1.47
CA GLU A 68 -22.94 -4.81 -1.33
C GLU A 68 -21.54 -5.40 -1.59
N GLY A 69 -21.38 -6.73 -1.55
CA GLY A 69 -20.14 -7.39 -1.94
C GLY A 69 -19.69 -7.09 -3.38
N GLU A 70 -20.61 -6.71 -4.27
CA GLU A 70 -20.33 -6.36 -5.67
C GLU A 70 -19.49 -5.07 -5.82
N ILE A 71 -19.50 -4.21 -4.80
CA ILE A 71 -18.76 -2.94 -4.80
C ILE A 71 -17.30 -3.14 -4.38
N LEU A 72 -16.93 -4.31 -3.87
CA LEU A 72 -15.58 -4.57 -3.38
C LEU A 72 -14.60 -4.89 -4.51
N TYR A 73 -13.39 -4.38 -4.40
CA TYR A 73 -12.28 -4.73 -5.26
C TYR A 73 -11.61 -6.02 -4.78
N THR A 74 -11.74 -7.09 -5.55
CA THR A 74 -11.36 -8.46 -5.13
C THR A 74 -9.85 -8.73 -5.19
N SER A 75 -9.07 -7.97 -5.97
CA SER A 75 -7.62 -8.18 -6.08
C SER A 75 -6.82 -7.59 -4.90
N ALA A 76 -7.44 -6.78 -4.04
CA ALA A 76 -6.87 -6.30 -2.79
C ALA A 76 -7.90 -6.39 -1.64
N PRO A 77 -8.32 -7.62 -1.28
CA PRO A 77 -9.52 -7.84 -0.48
C PRO A 77 -9.44 -7.23 0.92
N ASN A 78 -8.27 -7.29 1.56
CA ASN A 78 -8.07 -6.71 2.89
C ASN A 78 -8.28 -5.19 2.89
N GLN A 79 -7.76 -4.51 1.87
CA GLN A 79 -7.85 -3.06 1.74
C GLN A 79 -9.28 -2.64 1.40
N SER A 80 -9.89 -3.31 0.42
CA SER A 80 -11.28 -3.06 0.02
C SER A 80 -12.25 -3.27 1.19
N LEU A 81 -12.14 -4.41 1.88
CA LEU A 81 -13.00 -4.74 3.00
C LEU A 81 -12.82 -3.76 4.17
N LEU A 82 -11.58 -3.38 4.50
CA LEU A 82 -11.33 -2.47 5.62
C LEU A 82 -11.91 -1.08 5.36
N ASN A 83 -11.79 -0.56 4.14
CA ASN A 83 -12.44 0.69 3.73
C ASN A 83 -13.96 0.58 3.81
N TYR A 84 -14.53 -0.50 3.26
CA TYR A 84 -15.97 -0.77 3.35
C TYR A 84 -16.46 -0.80 4.80
N MET A 85 -15.82 -1.56 5.68
CA MET A 85 -16.21 -1.70 7.08
C MET A 85 -16.19 -0.35 7.81
N LYS A 86 -15.16 0.46 7.57
CA LYS A 86 -15.00 1.78 8.16
C LYS A 86 -16.06 2.75 7.67
N MET A 87 -16.26 2.82 6.36
CA MET A 87 -17.22 3.72 5.75
C MET A 87 -18.67 3.33 6.09
N ARG A 88 -18.99 2.03 6.04
CA ARG A 88 -20.35 1.51 6.29
C ARG A 88 -20.81 1.63 7.74
N LEU A 89 -19.88 1.67 8.69
CA LEU A 89 -20.14 1.87 10.11
C LEU A 89 -19.87 3.31 10.56
N ASP A 90 -19.56 4.23 9.63
CA ASP A 90 -19.22 5.63 9.90
C ASP A 90 -18.16 5.81 11.00
N ILE A 91 -17.17 4.91 11.05
CA ILE A 91 -16.12 4.99 12.07
C ILE A 91 -15.09 6.03 11.57
N PRO A 92 -14.80 7.10 12.33
CA PRO A 92 -13.81 8.10 11.92
C PRO A 92 -12.42 7.51 11.71
N VAL A 93 -11.68 8.02 10.74
CA VAL A 93 -10.29 7.64 10.45
C VAL A 93 -9.43 8.87 10.65
N TYR A 94 -8.42 8.76 11.52
CA TYR A 94 -7.35 9.75 11.56
C TYR A 94 -6.22 9.29 10.63
N ASN A 95 -6.03 9.99 9.51
CA ASN A 95 -4.99 9.69 8.54
C ASN A 95 -3.80 10.63 8.76
N PHE A 96 -2.68 10.11 9.28
CA PHE A 96 -1.47 10.89 9.49
C PHE A 96 -0.97 11.61 8.22
N GLY A 97 -1.20 11.04 7.03
CA GLY A 97 -0.85 11.68 5.76
C GLY A 97 -1.70 12.91 5.43
N LEU A 98 -2.86 13.07 6.04
CA LEU A 98 -3.83 14.13 5.75
C LEU A 98 -4.10 15.06 6.95
N ASP A 99 -3.99 14.56 8.17
CA ASP A 99 -4.44 15.24 9.39
C ASP A 99 -3.28 15.82 10.20
N LEU A 100 -2.03 15.40 9.94
CA LEU A 100 -0.86 16.09 10.50
C LEU A 100 -0.73 17.51 9.94
N PRO A 101 -0.07 18.44 10.63
CA PRO A 101 0.33 19.71 10.04
C PRO A 101 1.14 19.49 8.75
N PRO A 102 0.93 20.26 7.66
CA PRO A 102 1.57 20.03 6.37
C PRO A 102 3.10 19.89 6.41
N GLU A 103 3.75 20.62 7.30
CA GLU A 103 5.19 20.62 7.53
C GLU A 103 5.70 19.33 8.21
N LYS A 104 4.82 18.58 8.88
CA LYS A 104 5.14 17.31 9.56
C LYS A 104 4.79 16.08 8.72
N ARG A 105 4.13 16.26 7.58
CA ARG A 105 3.72 15.15 6.71
C ARG A 105 4.92 14.66 5.90
N THR A 106 5.30 13.40 6.09
CA THR A 106 6.20 12.70 5.16
C THR A 106 5.39 11.88 4.17
N GLY A 107 5.94 11.68 2.98
CA GLY A 107 5.56 10.57 2.12
C GLY A 107 5.88 9.23 2.77
N CYS A 108 5.37 8.15 2.18
CA CYS A 108 5.59 6.80 2.69
C CYS A 108 5.79 5.75 1.59
N SER A 109 5.69 6.08 0.30
CA SER A 109 5.82 5.08 -0.76
C SER A 109 7.26 4.93 -1.21
N VAL A 110 7.73 3.71 -1.43
CA VAL A 110 9.06 3.46 -2.02
C VAL A 110 9.22 3.95 -3.45
N THR A 111 8.11 4.29 -4.12
CA THR A 111 8.14 4.92 -5.45
C THR A 111 8.34 6.42 -5.38
N SER A 112 8.29 7.03 -4.19
CA SER A 112 8.66 8.42 -3.98
C SER A 112 10.17 8.59 -4.17
N PRO A 113 10.64 9.43 -5.11
CA PRO A 113 12.06 9.55 -5.41
C PRO A 113 12.79 10.54 -4.49
N HIS A 114 12.05 11.23 -3.62
CA HIS A 114 12.52 12.44 -2.94
C HIS A 114 12.96 12.22 -1.48
N PHE A 115 12.95 10.99 -0.97
CA PHE A 115 13.46 10.75 0.39
C PHE A 115 14.98 10.81 0.44
N GLU A 116 15.49 11.52 1.45
CA GLU A 116 16.90 11.63 1.76
C GLU A 116 17.30 10.54 2.77
N GLU A 117 18.34 9.76 2.46
CA GLU A 117 18.95 8.84 3.43
C GLU A 117 20.05 9.55 4.23
N LYS A 118 20.00 9.43 5.56
CA LYS A 118 21.07 9.83 6.49
C LYS A 118 21.22 8.73 7.53
N ASP A 119 22.41 8.12 7.61
CA ASP A 119 22.71 7.03 8.53
C ASP A 119 21.65 5.90 8.53
N HIS A 120 21.24 5.47 7.33
CA HIS A 120 20.20 4.44 7.12
C HIS A 120 18.81 4.80 7.65
N VAL A 121 18.55 6.08 7.90
CA VAL A 121 17.23 6.63 8.23
C VAL A 121 16.78 7.53 7.08
N LEU A 122 15.52 7.39 6.68
CA LEU A 122 14.94 8.20 5.60
C LEU A 122 14.25 9.44 6.16
N TYR A 123 14.38 10.54 5.42
CA TYR A 123 13.77 11.83 5.71
C TYR A 123 13.02 12.37 4.47
N ASP A 124 11.94 13.09 4.70
CA ASP A 124 11.19 13.85 3.70
C ASP A 124 11.09 15.29 4.19
N LYS A 125 11.67 16.24 3.45
CA LYS A 125 11.73 17.67 3.83
C LYS A 125 12.31 17.92 5.23
N GLY A 126 13.28 17.12 5.64
CA GLY A 126 13.91 17.20 6.96
C GLY A 126 13.18 16.47 8.08
N GLU A 127 11.94 16.01 7.85
CA GLU A 127 11.18 15.20 8.81
C GLU A 127 11.50 13.72 8.62
N ARG A 128 11.72 13.01 9.73
CA ARG A 128 12.01 11.58 9.70
C ARG A 128 10.77 10.80 9.24
N LEU A 129 10.95 9.89 8.28
CA LEU A 129 9.88 8.99 7.87
C LEU A 129 9.43 8.13 9.05
N THR A 130 8.11 8.07 9.26
CA THR A 130 7.51 7.16 10.24
C THR A 130 7.48 5.72 9.71
N TYR A 131 7.24 5.56 8.41
CA TYR A 131 7.04 4.27 7.76
C TYR A 131 7.39 4.35 6.27
N LEU A 132 7.97 3.27 5.75
CA LEU A 132 8.26 3.10 4.32
C LEU A 132 7.50 1.88 3.80
N HIS A 133 6.54 2.14 2.92
CA HIS A 133 5.69 1.15 2.27
C HIS A 133 6.30 0.71 0.94
N TYR A 134 6.74 -0.55 0.88
CA TYR A 134 7.19 -1.20 -0.36
C TYR A 134 6.04 -1.61 -1.30
N ILE A 135 5.03 -0.75 -1.44
CA ILE A 135 3.86 -0.99 -2.28
C ILE A 135 4.27 -1.19 -3.75
N GLY A 136 3.68 -2.19 -4.41
CA GLY A 136 4.00 -2.55 -5.79
C GLY A 136 5.33 -3.31 -5.98
N VAL A 137 6.12 -3.50 -4.92
CA VAL A 137 7.31 -4.37 -4.97
C VAL A 137 6.93 -5.78 -4.53
N SER A 138 7.20 -6.76 -5.39
CA SER A 138 6.85 -8.16 -5.17
C SER A 138 7.67 -8.75 -4.02
N SER A 139 7.02 -9.54 -3.16
CA SER A 139 7.70 -10.36 -2.13
C SER A 139 8.81 -11.23 -2.72
N LYS A 140 8.65 -11.70 -3.97
CA LYS A 140 9.67 -12.48 -4.69
C LYS A 140 10.95 -11.67 -4.91
N ALA A 141 10.86 -10.36 -5.11
CA ALA A 141 12.03 -9.50 -5.28
C ALA A 141 12.87 -9.48 -4.01
N PHE A 142 12.23 -9.35 -2.84
CA PHE A 142 12.89 -9.40 -1.54
C PHE A 142 13.58 -10.74 -1.28
N ALA A 143 12.93 -11.85 -1.62
CA ALA A 143 13.52 -13.17 -1.51
C ALA A 143 14.79 -13.31 -2.37
N LYS A 144 14.72 -12.83 -3.62
CA LYS A 144 15.84 -12.87 -4.56
C LYS A 144 17.03 -12.02 -4.11
N ILE A 145 16.81 -10.78 -3.66
CA ILE A 145 17.90 -9.95 -3.14
C ILE A 145 18.53 -10.56 -1.89
N CYS A 146 17.73 -11.18 -1.02
CA CYS A 146 18.27 -11.88 0.15
C CYS A 146 19.08 -13.13 -0.24
N ALA A 147 18.76 -13.78 -1.35
CA ALA A 147 19.50 -14.89 -1.92
C ALA A 147 20.77 -14.48 -2.71
N GLY A 148 21.07 -13.18 -2.77
CA GLY A 148 22.26 -12.67 -3.47
C GLY A 148 22.03 -12.25 -4.93
N GLU A 149 20.79 -12.28 -5.43
CA GLU A 149 20.49 -11.70 -6.74
C GLU A 149 20.50 -10.17 -6.66
N ASN A 150 21.45 -9.53 -7.35
CA ASN A 150 21.59 -8.08 -7.38
C ASN A 150 20.51 -7.40 -8.24
N ILE A 151 19.31 -7.24 -7.68
CA ILE A 151 18.15 -6.60 -8.33
C ILE A 151 17.99 -5.18 -7.80
N ASP A 152 17.69 -4.23 -8.68
CA ASP A 152 17.48 -2.82 -8.37
C ASP A 152 16.03 -2.52 -7.98
N ILE A 153 15.68 -2.78 -6.72
CA ILE A 153 14.39 -2.34 -6.16
C ILE A 153 14.56 -0.98 -5.47
N PRO A 154 13.53 -0.11 -5.47
CA PRO A 154 13.62 1.17 -4.75
C PRO A 154 13.94 0.95 -3.27
N TYR A 155 14.84 1.75 -2.71
CA TYR A 155 15.29 1.65 -1.32
C TYR A 155 15.76 0.24 -0.90
N ARG A 156 16.39 -0.50 -1.82
CA ARG A 156 16.95 -1.84 -1.55
C ARG A 156 17.93 -1.84 -0.39
N ASP A 157 18.84 -0.87 -0.36
CA ASP A 157 19.95 -0.88 0.60
C ASP A 157 19.45 -0.56 2.02
N ILE A 158 18.43 0.29 2.14
CA ILE A 158 17.64 0.49 3.37
C ILE A 158 16.99 -0.83 3.82
N PHE A 159 16.28 -1.53 2.92
CA PHE A 159 15.67 -2.82 3.25
C PHE A 159 16.73 -3.82 3.76
N LEU A 160 17.85 -3.96 3.04
CA LEU A 160 18.90 -4.90 3.43
C LEU A 160 19.59 -4.48 4.73
N HIS A 161 19.75 -3.17 4.99
CA HIS A 161 20.27 -2.69 6.26
C HIS A 161 19.40 -3.19 7.43
N TYR A 162 18.09 -2.94 7.39
CA TYR A 162 17.20 -3.36 8.48
C TYR A 162 16.97 -4.87 8.52
N ARG A 163 16.93 -5.55 7.36
CA ARG A 163 16.75 -7.01 7.28
C ARG A 163 17.88 -7.78 7.96
N TYR A 164 19.09 -7.22 7.94
CA TYR A 164 20.31 -7.80 8.50
C TYR A 164 20.87 -6.96 9.66
N LEU A 165 20.05 -6.13 10.31
CA LEU A 165 20.49 -5.18 11.34
C LEU A 165 21.29 -5.86 12.47
N HIS A 166 20.91 -7.08 12.83
CA HIS A 166 21.53 -7.85 13.91
C HIS A 166 22.44 -8.99 13.40
N GLU A 167 22.62 -9.12 12.08
CA GLU A 167 23.39 -10.17 11.42
C GLU A 167 24.09 -9.60 10.16
N ALA A 168 24.81 -8.50 10.34
CA ALA A 168 25.36 -7.71 9.23
C ALA A 168 26.33 -8.52 8.35
N GLU A 169 27.00 -9.52 8.92
CA GLU A 169 27.88 -10.45 8.22
C GLU A 169 27.15 -11.34 7.20
N LYS A 170 25.83 -11.56 7.37
CA LYS A 170 24.99 -12.34 6.45
C LYS A 170 24.41 -11.49 5.31
N LYS A 171 24.56 -10.16 5.36
CA LYS A 171 24.06 -9.26 4.32
C LYS A 171 24.73 -9.59 2.97
N PRO A 172 23.96 -9.85 1.90
CA PRO A 172 24.51 -10.07 0.57
C PRO A 172 25.38 -8.90 0.11
N LYS A 173 26.54 -9.22 -0.48
CA LYS A 173 27.46 -8.24 -1.06
C LYS A 173 27.31 -8.26 -2.58
N PHE A 174 26.90 -7.13 -3.14
CA PHE A 174 26.76 -6.98 -4.57
C PHE A 174 27.99 -6.29 -5.15
N ILE A 175 28.69 -6.96 -6.07
CA ILE A 175 29.90 -6.45 -6.72
C ILE A 175 29.59 -6.00 -8.15
N GLU A 176 28.60 -6.63 -8.79
CA GLU A 176 28.22 -6.34 -10.16
C GLU A 176 27.22 -5.17 -10.25
N LYS A 177 26.93 -4.72 -11.48
CA LYS A 177 25.86 -3.76 -11.73
C LYS A 177 24.49 -4.41 -11.44
N PRO A 178 23.56 -3.71 -10.77
CA PRO A 178 22.26 -4.30 -10.47
C PRO A 178 21.42 -4.49 -11.73
N LYS A 179 20.62 -5.56 -11.74
CA LYS A 179 19.63 -5.86 -12.77
C LYS A 179 18.37 -5.02 -12.51
N PRO A 180 17.77 -4.39 -13.53
CA PRO A 180 16.52 -3.66 -13.35
C PRO A 180 15.43 -4.57 -12.78
N TYR A 181 14.70 -4.11 -11.76
CA TYR A 181 13.59 -4.85 -11.18
C TYR A 181 12.43 -5.05 -12.16
N ASN A 182 12.05 -3.99 -12.86
CA ASN A 182 11.06 -4.02 -13.95
C ASN A 182 11.77 -3.69 -15.27
N PRO A 183 12.46 -4.66 -15.90
CA PRO A 183 13.13 -4.40 -17.16
C PRO A 183 12.09 -4.07 -18.23
N PRO A 184 12.35 -3.09 -19.12
CA PRO A 184 11.47 -2.85 -20.25
C PRO A 184 11.35 -4.13 -21.08
N PRO A 185 10.18 -4.39 -21.70
CA PRO A 185 10.02 -5.57 -22.54
C PRO A 185 11.07 -5.54 -23.65
N SER A 186 11.75 -6.68 -23.83
CA SER A 186 12.77 -6.85 -24.86
C SER A 186 12.18 -6.57 -26.25
N LEU A 187 13.01 -6.21 -27.22
CA LEU A 187 12.59 -6.05 -28.62
C LEU A 187 11.84 -7.28 -29.14
N ILE A 188 12.29 -8.47 -28.74
CA ILE A 188 11.65 -9.74 -29.06
C ILE A 188 10.24 -9.81 -28.44
N ASN A 189 10.08 -9.46 -27.17
CA ASN A 189 8.76 -9.42 -26.52
C ASN A 189 7.83 -8.39 -27.16
N LYS A 190 8.35 -7.24 -27.61
CA LYS A 190 7.57 -6.25 -28.36
C LYS A 190 7.09 -6.80 -29.71
N ILE A 191 7.94 -7.55 -30.41
CA ILE A 191 7.60 -8.19 -31.69
C ILE A 191 6.52 -9.27 -31.47
N PHE A 192 6.72 -10.18 -30.51
CA PHE A 192 5.74 -11.23 -30.16
C PHE A 192 4.37 -10.66 -29.75
N LYS A 193 4.35 -9.56 -29.01
CA LYS A 193 3.11 -8.86 -28.64
C LYS A 193 2.41 -8.22 -29.84
N LYS A 194 3.19 -7.65 -30.78
CA LYS A 194 2.65 -7.02 -32.00
C LYS A 194 2.05 -8.03 -32.99
N ILE A 195 2.52 -9.27 -32.97
CA ILE A 195 2.04 -10.36 -33.83
C ILE A 195 1.07 -11.32 -33.12
N GLY A 196 0.56 -10.94 -31.93
CA GLY A 196 -0.47 -11.72 -31.22
C GLY A 196 0.00 -13.07 -30.67
N LEU A 197 1.30 -13.29 -30.56
CA LEU A 197 1.91 -14.54 -30.12
C LEU A 197 2.32 -14.55 -28.64
N SER A 198 2.11 -13.45 -27.91
CA SER A 198 2.24 -13.42 -26.45
C SER A 198 0.89 -13.69 -25.79
N LYS A 199 0.78 -14.77 -24.99
CA LYS A 199 -0.27 -14.88 -23.96
C LYS A 199 -0.06 -13.84 -22.87
#